data_AF-A0A3D0RN51-F1
#
_entry.id   AF-A0A3D0RN51-F1
#
_cell.length_a   1.000
_cell.length_b   1.000
_cell.length_c   1.000
_cell.angle_alpha   90.00
_cell.angle_beta   90.00
_cell.angle_gamma   90.00
#
_symmetry.space_group_name_H-M   'P 1'
#
loop_
_entity.id
_entity.type
_entity.pdbx_description
1 polymer ?
#
loop_
_entity_poly.entity_id
_entity_poly.type
_entity_poly.pdbx_seq_one_letter_code
_entity_poly.pdbx_strand_id
1 'polypeptide(L)'
;LLLGLGLAESELTKPLSVLSGGQKKLVGLARLILLNPDVLLLDEPDNHLDLPGKLFLEKLIQDYEGAVVIISHDRYLLDAVVTHIAELEDGKLTMFEGDYSSFIADKDLRLARQEELFRAQQHEIKRMEIAIKRFAIWGKVYDNEKFAAKAKTMQKRLDK
;
A
#
# COMPACT_ATOMS: atom_id res chain seq x y z
N LEU A 1 -24.75 19.18 -9.45
CA LEU A 1 -23.44 18.81 -8.86
C LEU A 1 -23.48 18.88 -7.33
N LEU A 2 -23.67 20.06 -6.70
CA LEU A 2 -23.73 20.16 -5.22
C LEU A 2 -24.81 19.28 -4.56
N LEU A 3 -26.03 19.22 -5.13
CA LEU A 3 -27.09 18.33 -4.66
C LEU A 3 -26.68 16.84 -4.74
N GLY A 4 -25.94 16.45 -5.79
CA GLY A 4 -25.47 15.08 -5.98
C GLY A 4 -24.38 14.69 -4.98
N LEU A 5 -23.58 15.67 -4.53
CA LEU A 5 -22.61 15.51 -3.45
C LEU A 5 -23.25 15.51 -2.06
N GLY A 6 -24.58 15.58 -1.95
CA GLY A 6 -25.28 15.51 -0.66
C GLY A 6 -25.50 16.86 0.05
N LEU A 7 -25.23 17.99 -0.61
CA LEU A 7 -25.58 19.31 -0.06
C LEU A 7 -27.08 19.56 -0.22
N ALA A 8 -27.80 19.87 0.87
CA ALA A 8 -29.25 20.04 0.81
C ALA A 8 -29.65 21.33 0.08
N GLU A 9 -30.84 21.35 -0.53
CA GLU A 9 -31.32 22.50 -1.31
C GLU A 9 -31.41 23.79 -0.48
N SER A 10 -31.82 23.66 0.79
CA SER A 10 -31.87 24.80 1.73
C SER A 10 -30.50 25.40 2.06
N GLU A 11 -29.41 24.72 1.72
CA GLU A 11 -28.03 25.14 2.01
C GLU A 11 -27.36 25.84 0.84
N LEU A 12 -27.91 25.70 -0.38
CA LEU A 12 -27.36 26.27 -1.60
C LEU A 12 -27.32 27.81 -1.58
N THR A 13 -28.23 28.43 -0.83
CA THR A 13 -28.34 29.88 -0.70
C THR A 13 -27.65 30.43 0.54
N LYS A 14 -27.13 29.56 1.42
CA LYS A 14 -26.45 29.99 2.65
C LYS A 14 -25.04 30.51 2.32
N PRO A 15 -24.56 31.55 3.02
CA PRO A 15 -23.18 31.97 2.92
C PRO A 15 -22.22 30.84 3.30
N LEU A 16 -21.11 30.71 2.58
CA LEU A 16 -20.10 29.67 2.82
C LEU A 16 -19.62 29.67 4.28
N SER A 17 -19.55 30.83 4.93
CA SER A 17 -19.13 30.97 6.34
C SER A 17 -19.99 30.13 7.30
N VAL A 18 -21.28 29.96 7.00
CA VAL A 18 -22.27 29.26 7.84
C VAL A 18 -22.25 27.74 7.61
N LEU A 19 -21.67 27.27 6.50
CA LEU A 19 -21.58 25.84 6.20
C LEU A 19 -20.59 25.12 7.14
N SER A 20 -20.90 23.85 7.43
CA SER A 20 -20.01 22.97 8.18
C SER A 20 -18.71 22.68 7.42
N GLY A 21 -17.69 22.15 8.11
CA GLY A 21 -16.43 21.79 7.46
C GLY A 21 -16.61 20.78 6.32
N GLY A 22 -17.47 19.77 6.50
CA GLY A 22 -17.81 18.80 5.46
C GLY A 22 -18.49 19.44 4.26
N GLN A 23 -19.48 20.31 4.50
CA GLN A 23 -20.17 21.04 3.43
C GLN A 23 -19.23 21.97 2.65
N LYS A 24 -18.29 22.63 3.33
CA LYS A 24 -17.24 23.44 2.68
C LYS A 24 -16.34 22.59 1.79
N LYS A 25 -15.95 21.38 2.25
CA LYS A 25 -15.20 20.43 1.42
C LYS A 25 -15.98 20.04 0.16
N LEU A 26 -17.28 19.77 0.27
CA LEU A 26 -18.14 19.45 -0.87
C LEU A 26 -18.19 20.57 -1.91
N VAL A 27 -18.30 21.82 -1.45
CA VAL A 27 -18.25 22.98 -2.33
C VAL A 27 -16.86 23.11 -2.99
N GLY A 28 -15.79 22.81 -2.25
CA GLY A 28 -14.43 22.78 -2.79
C GLY A 28 -14.26 21.72 -3.88
N LEU A 29 -14.69 20.49 -3.61
CA LEU A 29 -14.70 19.38 -4.57
C LEU A 29 -15.48 19.77 -5.83
N ALA A 30 -16.71 20.29 -5.65
CA ALA A 30 -17.53 20.78 -6.75
C ALA A 30 -16.81 21.82 -7.61
N ARG A 31 -16.08 22.74 -6.98
CA ARG A 31 -15.28 23.74 -7.69
C ARG A 31 -14.12 23.11 -8.46
N LEU A 32 -13.41 22.15 -7.87
CA LEU A 32 -12.29 21.44 -8.54
C LEU A 32 -12.77 20.71 -9.80
N ILE A 33 -13.90 20.04 -9.71
CA ILE A 33 -14.49 19.30 -10.84
C ILE A 33 -14.87 20.27 -11.97
N LEU A 34 -15.47 21.41 -11.62
CA LEU A 34 -15.84 22.43 -12.61
C LEU A 34 -14.62 23.09 -13.28
N LEU A 35 -13.47 23.13 -12.61
CA LEU A 35 -12.22 23.61 -13.20
C LEU A 35 -11.64 22.63 -14.23
N ASN A 36 -12.05 21.36 -14.17
CA ASN A 36 -11.62 20.28 -15.06
C ASN A 36 -10.09 20.22 -15.30
N PRO A 37 -9.26 20.17 -14.24
CA PRO A 37 -7.81 20.06 -14.40
C PRO A 37 -7.39 18.73 -15.03
N ASP A 38 -6.24 18.71 -15.73
CA ASP A 38 -5.68 17.48 -16.29
C ASP A 38 -5.37 16.41 -15.23
N VAL A 39 -5.07 16.85 -14.00
CA VAL A 39 -4.78 15.98 -12.85
C VAL A 39 -5.56 16.44 -11.63
N LEU A 40 -6.32 15.54 -11.03
CA LEU A 40 -7.08 15.73 -9.80
C LEU A 40 -6.43 14.96 -8.64
N LEU A 41 -6.08 15.67 -7.57
CA LEU A 41 -5.52 15.07 -6.35
C LEU A 41 -6.59 15.14 -5.26
N LEU A 42 -7.02 13.97 -4.77
CA LEU A 42 -8.08 13.84 -3.78
C LEU A 42 -7.55 13.15 -2.52
N ASP A 43 -7.64 13.84 -1.38
CA ASP A 43 -7.23 13.32 -0.08
C ASP A 43 -8.46 13.14 0.81
N GLU A 44 -8.82 11.87 1.07
CA GLU A 44 -10.02 11.43 1.79
C GLU A 44 -11.30 12.15 1.31
N PRO A 45 -11.64 12.09 0.00
CA PRO A 45 -12.75 12.84 -0.58
C PRO A 45 -14.13 12.30 -0.18
N ASP A 46 -14.21 11.04 0.25
CA ASP A 46 -15.46 10.39 0.68
C ASP A 46 -15.85 10.71 2.11
N ASN A 47 -14.96 11.36 2.86
CA ASN A 47 -15.22 11.71 4.25
C ASN A 47 -16.37 12.72 4.35
N HIS A 48 -17.33 12.43 5.24
CA HIS A 48 -18.59 13.16 5.41
C HIS A 48 -19.61 13.02 4.27
N LEU A 49 -19.38 12.14 3.28
CA LEU A 49 -20.41 11.75 2.31
C LEU A 49 -21.31 10.66 2.90
N ASP A 50 -22.61 10.80 2.67
CA ASP A 50 -23.56 9.71 2.79
C ASP A 50 -23.45 8.76 1.59
N LEU A 51 -24.16 7.62 1.63
CA LEU A 51 -24.10 6.62 0.57
C LEU A 51 -24.44 7.21 -0.83
N PRO A 52 -25.51 8.01 -1.00
CA PRO A 52 -25.78 8.70 -2.27
C PRO A 52 -24.62 9.58 -2.74
N GLY A 53 -24.02 10.37 -1.83
CA GLY A 53 -22.86 11.20 -2.16
C GLY A 53 -21.64 10.37 -2.59
N LYS A 54 -21.40 9.23 -1.94
CA LYS A 54 -20.31 8.30 -2.31
C LYS A 54 -20.50 7.73 -3.70
N LEU A 55 -21.70 7.25 -4.04
CA LEU A 55 -22.03 6.75 -5.37
C LEU A 55 -21.90 7.84 -6.45
N PHE A 56 -22.27 9.08 -6.11
CA PHE A 56 -22.08 10.21 -7.01
C PHE A 56 -20.59 10.51 -7.22
N LEU A 57 -19.78 10.50 -6.16
CA LEU A 57 -18.33 10.68 -6.24
C LEU A 57 -17.67 9.57 -7.07
N GLU A 58 -18.05 8.31 -6.85
CA GLU A 58 -17.56 7.16 -7.62
C GLU A 58 -17.78 7.37 -9.11
N LYS A 59 -19.03 7.64 -9.51
CA LYS A 59 -19.38 7.90 -10.91
C LYS A 59 -18.60 9.09 -11.47
N LEU A 60 -18.42 10.13 -10.66
CA LEU A 60 -17.71 11.32 -11.09
C LEU A 60 -16.24 11.05 -11.41
N ILE A 61 -15.58 10.22 -10.59
CA ILE A 61 -14.20 9.82 -10.81
C ILE A 61 -14.09 8.91 -12.04
N GLN A 62 -15.02 7.97 -12.22
CA GLN A 62 -15.06 7.07 -13.38
C GLN A 62 -15.27 7.82 -14.70
N ASP A 63 -16.11 8.86 -14.70
CA ASP A 63 -16.42 9.68 -15.87
C ASP A 63 -15.37 10.80 -16.10
N TYR A 64 -14.35 10.91 -15.25
CA TYR A 64 -13.35 11.98 -15.34
C TYR A 64 -12.34 11.70 -16.46
N GLU A 65 -12.20 12.63 -17.41
CA GLU A 65 -11.30 12.45 -18.57
C GLU A 65 -9.80 12.59 -18.21
N GLY A 66 -9.48 13.26 -17.10
CA GLY A 66 -8.11 13.46 -16.63
C GLY A 66 -7.60 12.35 -15.72
N ALA A 67 -6.37 12.51 -15.23
CA ALA A 67 -5.82 11.59 -14.23
C ALA A 67 -6.34 11.92 -12.83
N VAL A 68 -6.75 10.92 -12.07
CA VAL A 68 -7.17 11.07 -10.67
C VAL A 68 -6.21 10.30 -9.77
N VAL A 69 -5.63 10.98 -8.79
CA VAL A 69 -4.89 10.36 -7.69
C VAL A 69 -5.74 10.51 -6.45
N ILE A 70 -6.15 9.39 -5.88
CA ILE A 70 -7.03 9.35 -4.71
C ILE A 70 -6.36 8.64 -3.54
N ILE A 71 -6.48 9.23 -2.36
CA ILE A 71 -6.17 8.62 -1.07
C ILE A 71 -7.51 8.47 -0.36
N SER A 72 -7.84 7.26 0.05
CA SER A 72 -9.07 6.97 0.81
C SER A 72 -8.87 5.72 1.66
N HIS A 73 -9.54 5.68 2.80
CA HIS A 73 -9.71 4.46 3.59
C HIS A 73 -10.91 3.61 3.18
N ASP A 74 -11.77 4.09 2.27
CA ASP A 74 -12.95 3.36 1.77
C ASP A 74 -12.56 2.37 0.67
N ARG A 75 -12.50 1.10 1.04
CA ARG A 75 -12.13 0.00 0.15
C ARG A 75 -13.10 -0.16 -1.01
N TYR A 76 -14.40 0.11 -0.83
CA TYR A 76 -15.39 -0.05 -1.89
C TYR A 76 -15.23 1.03 -2.95
N LEU A 77 -15.00 2.28 -2.52
CA LEU A 77 -14.68 3.36 -3.44
C LEU A 77 -13.41 3.06 -4.22
N LEU A 78 -12.33 2.67 -3.52
CA LEU A 78 -11.06 2.34 -4.18
C LEU A 78 -11.26 1.22 -5.21
N ASP A 79 -11.89 0.12 -4.82
CA ASP A 79 -12.15 -1.03 -5.69
C ASP A 79 -12.95 -0.65 -6.95
N ALA A 80 -13.89 0.30 -6.83
CA ALA A 80 -14.74 0.73 -7.94
C ALA A 80 -14.06 1.71 -8.91
N VAL A 81 -13.09 2.52 -8.45
CA VAL A 81 -12.55 3.65 -9.24
C VAL A 81 -11.08 3.53 -9.62
N VAL A 82 -10.26 2.79 -8.86
CA VAL A 82 -8.83 2.74 -9.11
C VAL A 82 -8.49 1.70 -10.17
N THR A 83 -7.54 2.05 -11.02
CA THR A 83 -6.96 1.14 -12.01
C THR A 83 -5.53 0.73 -11.67
N HIS A 84 -4.89 1.48 -10.78
CA HIS A 84 -3.54 1.27 -10.30
C HIS A 84 -3.45 1.64 -8.83
N ILE A 85 -2.63 0.92 -8.08
CA ILE A 85 -2.36 1.17 -6.67
C ILE A 85 -0.87 1.44 -6.48
N ALA A 86 -0.56 2.58 -5.87
CA ALA A 86 0.78 2.94 -5.45
C ALA A 86 0.92 2.62 -3.95
N GLU A 87 1.65 1.55 -3.64
CA GLU A 87 1.95 1.12 -2.27
C GLU A 87 3.26 1.75 -1.80
N LEU A 88 3.22 2.47 -0.67
CA LEU A 88 4.40 3.02 -0.01
C LEU A 88 4.74 2.23 1.25
N GLU A 89 5.80 1.44 1.21
CA GLU A 89 6.26 0.60 2.33
C GLU A 89 7.78 0.72 2.47
N ASP A 90 8.28 0.89 3.70
CA ASP A 90 9.71 1.07 4.02
C ASP A 90 10.43 2.14 3.16
N GLY A 91 9.73 3.23 2.83
CA GLY A 91 10.24 4.32 2.00
C GLY A 91 10.39 3.97 0.51
N LYS A 92 9.84 2.83 0.07
CA LYS A 92 9.81 2.40 -1.33
C LYS A 92 8.38 2.46 -1.86
N LEU A 93 8.24 2.98 -3.07
CA LEU A 93 6.98 3.00 -3.79
C LEU A 93 6.95 1.82 -4.77
N THR A 94 5.93 0.98 -4.67
CA THR A 94 5.65 -0.11 -5.61
C THR A 94 4.31 0.09 -6.27
N MET A 95 4.28 -0.02 -7.60
CA MET A 95 3.04 0.10 -8.37
C MET A 95 2.43 -1.29 -8.61
N PHE A 96 1.12 -1.37 -8.47
CA PHE A 96 0.30 -2.50 -8.83
C PHE A 96 -0.75 -2.07 -9.85
N GLU A 97 -0.99 -2.88 -10.88
CA GLU A 97 -2.03 -2.64 -11.89
C GLU A 97 -3.24 -3.53 -11.56
N GLY A 98 -4.41 -2.91 -11.38
CA GLY A 98 -5.65 -3.56 -10.98
C GLY A 98 -6.41 -2.81 -9.89
N ASP A 99 -7.51 -3.42 -9.46
CA ASP A 99 -8.37 -2.92 -8.39
C ASP A 99 -7.79 -3.21 -6.98
N TYR A 100 -8.49 -2.72 -5.96
CA TYR A 100 -8.08 -2.86 -4.58
C TYR A 100 -8.12 -4.31 -4.09
N SER A 101 -9.17 -5.04 -4.44
CA SER A 101 -9.34 -6.44 -4.04
C SER A 101 -8.22 -7.32 -4.59
N SER A 102 -7.86 -7.14 -5.86
CA SER A 102 -6.77 -7.85 -6.52
C SER A 102 -5.42 -7.50 -5.91
N PHE A 103 -5.20 -6.23 -5.57
CA PHE A 103 -3.99 -5.78 -4.89
C PHE A 103 -3.81 -6.45 -3.52
N ILE A 104 -4.86 -6.53 -2.71
CA ILE A 104 -4.79 -7.18 -1.40
C ILE A 104 -4.48 -8.67 -1.53
N ALA A 105 -5.14 -9.36 -2.48
CA ALA A 105 -4.87 -10.77 -2.74
C ALA A 105 -3.41 -11.02 -3.20
N ASP A 106 -2.88 -10.18 -4.09
CA ASP A 106 -1.48 -10.23 -4.51
C ASP A 106 -0.52 -9.94 -3.35
N LYS A 107 -0.82 -8.92 -2.54
CA LYS A 107 -0.01 -8.56 -1.37
C LYS A 107 0.08 -9.70 -0.37
N ASP A 108 -1.04 -10.37 -0.07
CA ASP A 108 -1.06 -11.51 0.84
C ASP A 108 -0.21 -12.67 0.31
N LEU A 109 -0.27 -12.94 -0.99
CA LEU A 109 0.56 -13.97 -1.64
C LEU A 109 2.06 -13.61 -1.59
N ARG A 110 2.40 -12.34 -1.85
CA ARG A 110 3.77 -11.83 -1.76
C ARG A 110 4.33 -11.98 -0.35
N LEU A 111 3.55 -11.59 0.66
CA LEU A 111 3.93 -11.71 2.08
C LEU A 111 4.12 -13.17 2.48
N ALA A 112 3.18 -14.06 2.14
CA ALA A 112 3.29 -15.48 2.44
C ALA A 112 4.54 -16.11 1.81
N ARG A 113 4.85 -15.77 0.56
CA ARG A 113 6.06 -16.23 -0.14
C ARG A 113 7.33 -15.70 0.52
N GLN A 114 7.34 -14.43 0.93
CA GLN A 114 8.47 -13.82 1.61
C GLN A 114 8.74 -14.48 2.96
N GLU A 115 7.68 -14.80 3.72
CA GLU A 115 7.80 -15.55 4.96
C GLU A 115 8.36 -16.96 4.74
N GLU A 116 7.90 -17.69 3.73
CA GLU A 116 8.39 -19.03 3.41
C GLU A 116 9.89 -19.00 3.06
N LEU A 117 10.28 -18.08 2.17
CA LEU A 117 11.69 -17.88 1.79
C LEU A 117 12.54 -17.50 3.00
N PHE A 118 12.04 -16.62 3.86
CA PHE A 118 12.73 -16.24 5.08
C PHE A 118 12.92 -17.44 6.01
N ARG A 119 11.88 -18.25 6.24
CA ARG A 119 11.97 -19.47 7.06
C ARG A 119 12.98 -20.46 6.48
N ALA A 120 12.94 -20.70 5.16
CA ALA A 120 13.89 -21.58 4.48
C ALA A 120 15.34 -21.09 4.65
N GLN A 121 15.58 -19.79 4.47
CA GLN A 121 16.88 -19.16 4.69
C GLN A 121 17.34 -19.32 6.15
N GLN A 122 16.47 -19.08 7.13
CA GLN A 122 16.78 -19.26 8.55
C GLN A 122 17.13 -20.71 8.91
N HIS A 123 16.42 -21.68 8.32
CA HIS A 123 16.76 -23.10 8.49
C HIS A 123 18.13 -23.45 7.88
N GLU A 124 18.46 -22.89 6.72
CA GLU A 124 19.75 -23.10 6.09
C GLU A 124 20.90 -22.48 6.88
N ILE A 125 20.72 -21.25 7.39
CA ILE A 125 21.65 -20.58 8.31
C ILE A 125 21.93 -21.48 9.52
N LYS A 126 20.89 -21.97 10.21
CA LYS A 126 21.04 -22.88 11.37
C LYS A 126 21.81 -24.15 11.02
N ARG A 127 21.54 -24.77 9.85
CA ARG A 127 22.27 -25.97 9.40
C ARG A 127 23.75 -25.66 9.16
N MET A 128 24.07 -24.53 8.54
CA MET A 128 25.44 -24.09 8.32
C MET A 128 26.17 -23.83 9.64
N GLU A 129 25.52 -23.17 10.60
CA GLU A 129 26.09 -22.93 11.94
C GLU A 129 26.45 -24.24 12.66
N ILE A 130 25.56 -25.24 12.62
CA ILE A 130 25.84 -26.56 13.20
C ILE A 130 27.03 -27.22 12.51
N ALA A 131 27.10 -27.16 11.17
CA ALA A 131 28.21 -27.71 10.42
C ALA A 131 29.54 -27.00 10.75
N ILE A 132 29.55 -25.66 10.84
CA ILE A 132 30.71 -24.86 11.25
C ILE A 132 31.19 -25.29 12.63
N LYS A 133 30.27 -25.38 13.61
CA LYS A 133 30.60 -25.83 14.98
C LYS A 133 31.22 -27.24 14.97
N ARG A 134 30.65 -28.16 14.20
CA ARG A 134 31.15 -29.55 14.10
C ARG A 134 32.55 -29.61 13.47
N PHE A 135 32.79 -28.91 12.36
CA PHE A 135 34.11 -28.85 11.72
C PHE A 135 35.15 -28.16 12.61
N ALA A 136 34.76 -27.13 13.36
CA ALA A 136 35.65 -26.47 14.32
C ALA A 136 36.05 -27.39 15.48
N ILE A 137 35.10 -28.17 16.02
CA ILE A 137 35.38 -29.17 17.07
C ILE A 137 36.31 -30.25 16.53
N TRP A 138 36.02 -30.81 15.35
CA TRP A 138 36.87 -31.85 14.76
C TRP A 138 38.28 -31.36 14.43
N GLY A 139 38.43 -30.12 13.97
CA GLY A 139 39.75 -29.52 13.78
C GLY A 139 40.58 -29.47 15.07
N LYS A 140 39.93 -29.18 16.22
CA LYS A 140 40.59 -29.14 17.53
C LYS A 140 40.86 -30.53 18.12
N VAL A 141 39.90 -31.45 18.03
CA VAL A 141 39.98 -32.78 18.66
C VAL A 141 40.93 -33.71 17.92
N TYR A 142 40.95 -33.65 16.59
CA TYR A 142 41.78 -34.53 15.75
C TYR A 142 43.03 -33.83 15.19
N ASP A 143 43.36 -32.64 15.70
CA ASP A 143 44.48 -31.78 15.24
C ASP A 143 44.59 -31.69 13.70
N ASN A 144 43.44 -31.45 13.05
CA ASN A 144 43.34 -31.49 11.59
C ASN A 144 43.06 -30.10 11.03
N GLU A 145 44.12 -29.46 10.52
CA GLU A 145 44.09 -28.12 9.96
C GLU A 145 43.08 -27.96 8.80
N LYS A 146 42.82 -29.01 8.01
CA LYS A 146 41.86 -28.95 6.90
C LYS A 146 40.43 -28.73 7.41
N PHE A 147 40.05 -29.33 8.53
CA PHE A 147 38.71 -29.12 9.12
C PHE A 147 38.58 -27.73 9.75
N ALA A 148 39.64 -27.23 10.40
CA ALA A 148 39.67 -25.88 10.95
C ALA A 148 39.58 -24.81 9.84
N ALA A 149 40.30 -24.99 8.72
CA ALA A 149 40.25 -24.10 7.56
C ALA A 149 38.86 -24.11 6.88
N LYS A 150 38.21 -25.29 6.80
CA LYS A 150 36.86 -25.44 6.24
C LYS A 150 35.82 -24.70 7.10
N ALA A 151 35.88 -24.81 8.42
CA ALA A 151 35.01 -24.06 9.33
C ALA A 151 35.15 -22.54 9.15
N LYS A 152 36.39 -22.01 9.13
CA LYS A 152 36.66 -20.59 8.89
C LYS A 152 36.14 -20.09 7.55
N THR A 153 36.26 -20.90 6.50
CA THR A 153 35.78 -20.55 5.16
C THR A 153 34.25 -20.50 5.10
N MET A 154 33.57 -21.47 5.71
CA MET A 154 32.11 -21.50 5.80
C MET A 154 31.57 -20.35 6.65
N GLN A 155 32.24 -20.00 7.74
CA GLN A 155 31.85 -18.87 8.60
C GLN A 155 31.93 -17.53 7.86
N LYS A 156 33.02 -17.27 7.12
CA LYS A 156 33.15 -16.08 6.26
C LYS A 156 32.06 -15.96 5.18
N ARG A 157 31.44 -17.07 4.76
CA ARG A 157 30.33 -17.06 3.79
C ARG A 157 28.98 -16.77 4.46
N LEU A 158 28.86 -17.05 5.76
CA LEU A 158 27.64 -16.79 6.54
C LEU A 158 27.57 -15.33 7.01
N ASP A 159 28.72 -14.72 7.31
CA ASP A 159 28.84 -13.34 7.79
C ASP A 159 28.74 -12.28 6.68
N LYS A 160 28.63 -12.71 5.41
CA LYS A 160 28.53 -11.85 4.22
C LYS A 160 27.08 -11.73 3.77
#